data_AF-A0A7X0RTU2-F1
#
_entry.id   AF-A0A7X0RTU2-F1
#
_cell.length_a   1.000
_cell.length_b   1.000
_cell.length_c   1.000
_cell.angle_alpha   90.00
_cell.angle_beta   90.00
_cell.angle_gamma   90.00
#
_symmetry.space_group_name_H-M   'P 1'
#
loop_
_entity.id
_entity.type
_entity.pdbx_description
1 polymer ?
#
loop_
_entity_poly.entity_id
_entity_poly.type
_entity_poly.pdbx_seq_one_letter_code
_entity_poly.pdbx_strand_id
1 'polypeptide(L)'
;MIRGEKLKLSTGSHLVTILLGLWLIIGVFIDGFAHGHLDSTLETFFTPWHAILYSGYIASASWLVWLIYRNHKNGVTGLKNMLPNGYGLGFIGVIIFAIGGVLDACWHILLGIERGIEALYSPTHLLLFLGGTLIVTSPFRTVWRELGDSPRLKELFIGLLP
;
A
#
# COMPACT_ATOMS: atom_id res chain seq x y z
N MET A 1 13.56 29.62 12.23
CA MET A 1 12.36 28.95 11.66
C MET A 1 12.62 28.75 10.18
N ILE A 2 13.26 27.63 9.81
CA ILE A 2 13.67 27.37 8.42
C ILE A 2 12.47 26.82 7.65
N ARG A 3 12.27 27.31 6.43
CA ARG A 3 11.18 26.96 5.52
C ARG A 3 11.32 25.48 5.10
N GLY A 4 10.78 24.58 5.93
CA GLY A 4 10.08 23.34 5.57
C GLY A 4 10.69 22.38 4.54
N GLU A 5 11.97 22.01 4.63
CA GLU A 5 12.44 20.86 3.85
C GLU A 5 11.77 19.57 4.34
N LYS A 6 11.00 18.94 3.45
CA LYS A 6 10.38 17.63 3.69
C LYS A 6 11.46 16.54 3.70
N LEU A 7 11.33 15.56 4.59
CA LEU A 7 12.25 14.43 4.68
C LEU A 7 12.35 13.68 3.35
N LYS A 8 13.57 13.59 2.81
CA LYS A 8 13.90 12.80 1.62
C LYS A 8 14.39 11.41 2.03
N LEU A 9 14.02 10.38 1.28
CA LEU A 9 14.54 9.03 1.47
C LEU A 9 15.73 8.80 0.53
N SER A 10 16.55 7.80 0.88
CA SER A 10 17.57 7.30 -0.05
C SER A 10 16.92 6.47 -1.17
N THR A 11 17.62 6.32 -2.29
CA THR A 11 17.23 5.43 -3.39
C THR A 11 16.97 4.00 -2.89
N GLY A 12 17.82 3.48 -2.00
CA GLY A 12 17.62 2.16 -1.39
C GLY A 12 16.30 2.04 -0.63
N SER A 13 15.91 3.06 0.13
CA SER A 13 14.62 3.07 0.84
C SER A 13 13.43 3.13 -0.12
N HIS A 14 13.56 3.83 -1.25
CA HIS A 14 12.55 3.81 -2.31
C HIS A 14 12.42 2.42 -2.95
N LEU A 15 13.54 1.76 -3.25
CA LEU A 15 13.55 0.40 -3.78
C LEU A 15 12.87 -0.60 -2.84
N VAL A 16 13.13 -0.52 -1.52
CA VAL A 16 12.43 -1.36 -0.54
C VAL A 16 10.92 -1.12 -0.60
N THR A 17 10.46 0.14 -0.59
CA THR A 17 9.03 0.46 -0.72
C THR A 17 8.42 -0.13 -1.99
N ILE A 18 9.14 -0.11 -3.12
CA ILE A 18 8.67 -0.64 -4.40
C ILE A 18 8.57 -2.15 -4.38
N LEU A 19 9.60 -2.85 -3.86
CA LEU A 19 9.58 -4.31 -3.76
C LEU A 19 8.45 -4.80 -2.85
N LEU A 20 8.22 -4.12 -1.72
CA LEU A 20 7.09 -4.42 -0.83
C LEU A 20 5.74 -4.09 -1.49
N GLY A 21 5.67 -3.00 -2.24
CA GLY A 21 4.50 -2.66 -3.05
C GLY A 21 4.22 -3.68 -4.15
N LEU A 22 5.26 -4.22 -4.79
CA LEU A 22 5.14 -5.30 -5.77
C LEU A 22 4.62 -6.59 -5.14
N TRP A 23 5.09 -6.95 -3.94
CA TRP A 23 4.51 -8.06 -3.19
C TRP A 23 3.02 -7.84 -2.96
N LEU A 24 2.63 -6.67 -2.44
CA LEU A 24 1.21 -6.35 -2.26
C LEU A 24 0.40 -6.48 -3.56
N ILE A 25 0.92 -5.95 -4.68
CA ILE A 25 0.27 -6.04 -6.00
C ILE A 25 0.12 -7.50 -6.45
N ILE A 26 1.18 -8.31 -6.34
CA ILE A 26 1.14 -9.74 -6.67
C ILE A 26 0.08 -10.44 -5.83
N GLY A 27 0.00 -10.13 -4.52
CA GLY A 27 -1.04 -10.64 -3.63
C GLY A 27 -2.44 -10.28 -4.11
N VAL A 28 -2.69 -9.03 -4.51
CA VAL A 28 -3.99 -8.59 -5.06
C VAL A 28 -4.39 -9.42 -6.28
N PHE A 29 -3.46 -9.66 -7.22
CA PHE A 29 -3.78 -10.43 -8.43
C PHE A 29 -4.01 -11.91 -8.14
N ILE A 30 -3.22 -12.51 -7.24
CA ILE A 30 -3.38 -13.90 -6.82
C ILE A 30 -4.73 -14.09 -6.12
N ASP A 31 -5.09 -13.17 -5.23
CA ASP A 31 -6.34 -13.19 -4.49
C ASP A 31 -7.55 -12.98 -5.41
N GLY A 32 -7.50 -11.96 -6.27
CA GLY A 32 -8.54 -11.73 -7.28
C GLY A 32 -8.69 -12.90 -8.26
N PHE A 33 -7.61 -13.62 -8.61
CA PHE A 33 -7.70 -14.84 -9.40
C PHE A 33 -8.49 -15.93 -8.67
N ALA A 34 -8.21 -16.14 -7.38
CA ALA A 34 -8.92 -17.13 -6.57
C ALA A 34 -10.41 -16.81 -6.45
N HIS A 35 -10.75 -15.53 -6.24
CA HIS A 35 -12.13 -15.06 -6.23
C HIS A 35 -12.83 -15.18 -7.59
N GLY A 36 -12.11 -15.08 -8.71
CA GLY A 36 -12.71 -15.26 -10.04
C GLY A 36 -12.83 -16.71 -10.54
N HIS A 37 -12.08 -17.65 -9.96
CA HIS A 37 -11.94 -19.01 -10.50
C HIS A 37 -12.17 -20.14 -9.49
N LEU A 38 -12.10 -19.84 -8.19
CA LEU A 38 -12.20 -20.79 -7.09
C LEU A 38 -13.30 -20.41 -6.08
N ASP A 39 -14.04 -19.32 -6.30
CA ASP A 39 -15.11 -18.79 -5.44
C ASP A 39 -16.02 -19.85 -4.82
N SER A 40 -16.54 -20.75 -5.65
CA SER A 40 -17.46 -21.82 -5.26
C SER A 40 -16.84 -22.86 -4.31
N THR A 41 -15.51 -22.89 -4.19
CA THR A 41 -14.74 -23.77 -3.31
C THR A 41 -14.14 -23.06 -2.10
N LEU A 42 -14.22 -21.73 -2.05
CA LEU A 42 -13.76 -20.96 -0.90
C LEU A 42 -14.84 -20.95 0.18
N GLU A 43 -14.60 -21.67 1.28
CA GLU A 43 -15.56 -21.77 2.38
C GLU A 43 -15.29 -20.79 3.53
N THR A 44 -14.07 -20.24 3.61
CA THR A 44 -13.64 -19.37 4.71
C THR A 44 -12.79 -18.21 4.22
N PHE A 45 -12.76 -17.14 5.00
CA PHE A 45 -11.87 -15.99 4.77
C PHE A 45 -10.38 -16.38 4.85
N PHE A 46 -10.00 -17.32 5.72
CA PHE A 46 -8.60 -17.66 5.92
C PHE A 46 -8.09 -18.60 4.81
N THR A 47 -7.65 -18.01 3.70
CA THR A 47 -7.12 -18.72 2.54
C THR A 47 -5.62 -18.43 2.36
N PRO A 48 -4.87 -19.30 1.67
CA PRO A 48 -3.50 -18.98 1.27
C PRO A 48 -3.39 -17.71 0.42
N TRP A 49 -4.42 -17.39 -0.36
CA TRP A 49 -4.47 -16.23 -1.25
C TRP A 49 -4.56 -14.92 -0.46
N HIS A 50 -5.49 -14.86 0.50
CA HIS A 50 -5.54 -13.77 1.47
C HIS A 50 -4.24 -13.69 2.28
N ALA A 51 -3.64 -14.81 2.68
CA ALA A 51 -2.36 -14.78 3.40
C ALA A 51 -1.25 -14.08 2.60
N ILE A 52 -1.17 -14.28 1.28
CA ILE A 52 -0.21 -13.59 0.41
C ILE A 52 -0.54 -12.09 0.29
N LEU A 53 -1.81 -11.73 0.08
CA LEU A 53 -2.26 -10.34 0.03
C LEU A 53 -1.95 -9.58 1.33
N TYR A 54 -2.42 -10.11 2.46
CA TYR A 54 -2.28 -9.45 3.76
C TYR A 54 -0.84 -9.44 4.26
N SER A 55 0.00 -10.42 3.90
CA SER A 55 1.43 -10.36 4.22
C SER A 55 2.16 -9.26 3.44
N GLY A 56 1.84 -9.06 2.16
CA GLY A 56 2.36 -7.92 1.39
C GLY A 56 1.92 -6.57 1.97
N TYR A 57 0.67 -6.48 2.44
CA TYR A 57 0.17 -5.31 3.15
C TYR A 57 0.92 -5.06 4.46
N ILE A 58 1.03 -6.08 5.33
CA ILE A 58 1.71 -5.96 6.62
C ILE A 58 3.17 -5.54 6.40
N ALA A 59 3.87 -6.15 5.44
CA ALA A 59 5.25 -5.79 5.14
C ALA A 59 5.37 -4.30 4.74
N SER A 60 4.47 -3.83 3.86
CA SER A 60 4.42 -2.41 3.43
C SER A 60 4.09 -1.45 4.57
N ALA A 61 3.09 -1.78 5.40
CA ALA A 61 2.68 -0.98 6.54
C ALA A 61 3.79 -0.91 7.61
N SER A 62 4.39 -2.06 7.96
CA SER A 62 5.50 -2.15 8.91
C SER A 62 6.71 -1.36 8.44
N TRP A 63 7.03 -1.39 7.14
CA TRP A 63 8.10 -0.58 6.57
C TRP A 63 7.84 0.92 6.72
N LEU A 64 6.61 1.38 6.43
CA LEU A 64 6.25 2.79 6.61
C LEU A 64 6.29 3.21 8.10
N VAL A 65 5.79 2.38 9.00
CA VAL A 65 5.87 2.61 10.45
C VAL A 65 7.33 2.68 10.89
N TRP A 66 8.19 1.80 10.37
CA TRP A 66 9.63 1.83 10.65
C TRP A 66 10.29 3.13 10.17
N LEU A 67 9.94 3.63 8.97
CA LEU A 67 10.44 4.93 8.48
C LEU A 67 10.03 6.08 9.41
N ILE A 68 8.77 6.11 9.83
CA ILE A 68 8.25 7.11 10.79
C ILE A 68 8.98 7.00 12.13
N TYR A 69 9.15 5.79 12.65
CA TYR A 69 9.84 5.51 13.90
C TYR A 69 11.31 5.94 13.85
N ARG A 70 12.03 5.62 12.76
CA ARG A 70 13.41 6.05 12.53
C ARG A 70 13.52 7.57 12.52
N ASN A 71 12.60 8.26 11.84
CA ASN A 71 12.60 9.73 11.79
C ASN A 71 12.32 10.34 13.17
N HIS A 72 11.40 9.77 13.94
CA HIS A 72 11.18 10.17 15.33
C HIS A 72 12.41 9.96 16.21
N LYS A 73 13.10 8.81 16.08
CA LYS A 73 14.37 8.54 16.80
C LYS A 73 15.48 9.52 16.43
N ASN A 74 15.45 10.09 15.23
CA ASN A 74 16.36 11.14 14.79
C ASN A 74 15.92 12.56 15.22
N GLY A 75 14.95 12.69 16.13
CA GLY A 75 14.53 13.95 16.71
C GLY A 75 13.47 14.72 15.91
N VAL A 76 12.91 14.14 14.84
CA VAL A 76 11.82 14.79 14.09
C VAL A 76 10.53 14.69 14.90
N THR A 77 9.88 15.83 15.13
CA THR A 77 8.62 15.92 15.90
C THR A 77 7.42 16.24 15.01
N GLY A 78 6.25 15.73 15.40
CA GLY A 78 4.99 15.86 14.67
C GLY A 78 4.86 14.87 13.50
N LEU A 79 3.75 14.13 13.47
CA LEU A 79 3.51 13.05 12.49
C LEU A 79 3.67 13.52 11.03
N LYS A 80 3.15 14.71 10.70
CA LYS A 80 3.24 15.29 9.35
C LYS A 80 4.68 15.52 8.87
N ASN A 81 5.60 15.75 9.81
CA ASN A 81 7.02 15.98 9.52
C ASN A 81 7.81 14.66 9.52
N MET A 82 7.41 13.68 10.34
CA MET A 82 8.01 12.34 10.36
C MET A 82 7.73 11.55 9.08
N LEU A 83 6.63 11.85 8.39
CA LEU A 83 6.30 11.22 7.12
C LEU A 83 7.25 11.69 6.00
N PRO A 84 7.90 10.76 5.29
CA PRO A 84 8.73 11.12 4.14
C PRO A 84 7.95 11.85 3.05
N ASN A 85 8.65 12.64 2.23
CA ASN A 85 8.02 13.35 1.12
C ASN A 85 7.34 12.37 0.16
N GLY A 86 6.08 12.60 -0.20
CA GLY A 86 5.29 11.72 -1.07
C GLY A 86 4.53 10.60 -0.35
N TYR A 87 4.87 10.29 0.92
CA TYR A 87 4.30 9.16 1.66
C TYR A 87 3.06 9.50 2.48
N GLY A 88 2.65 10.76 2.55
CA GLY A 88 1.47 11.17 3.32
C GLY A 88 0.18 10.46 2.88
N LEU A 89 -0.05 10.34 1.57
CA LEU A 89 -1.19 9.57 1.05
C LEU A 89 -1.00 8.06 1.24
N GLY A 90 0.24 7.56 1.19
CA GLY A 90 0.52 6.15 1.49
C GLY A 90 0.17 5.78 2.93
N PHE A 91 0.43 6.66 3.88
CA PHE A 91 0.01 6.49 5.28
C PHE A 91 -1.51 6.44 5.43
N ILE A 92 -2.24 7.31 4.73
CA ILE A 92 -3.70 7.24 4.67
C ILE A 92 -4.14 5.92 4.03
N GLY A 93 -3.46 5.48 2.97
CA GLY A 93 -3.67 4.19 2.32
C GLY A 93 -3.53 3.00 3.28
N VAL A 94 -2.53 3.00 4.16
CA VAL A 94 -2.37 1.99 5.21
C VAL A 94 -3.61 1.91 6.11
N ILE A 95 -4.12 3.07 6.54
CA ILE A 95 -5.31 3.11 7.40
C ILE A 95 -6.56 2.62 6.65
N ILE A 96 -6.75 3.09 5.41
CA ILE A 96 -7.89 2.66 4.58
C ILE A 96 -7.84 1.15 4.34
N PHE A 97 -6.67 0.60 4.00
CA PHE A 97 -6.49 -0.83 3.79
C PHE A 97 -6.77 -1.62 5.07
N ALA A 98 -6.29 -1.17 6.23
CA ALA A 98 -6.57 -1.82 7.51
C ALA A 98 -8.09 -1.92 7.78
N ILE A 99 -8.81 -0.81 7.59
CA ILE A 99 -10.27 -0.76 7.77
C ILE A 99 -10.95 -1.66 6.74
N GLY A 100 -10.57 -1.54 5.47
CA GLY A 100 -11.08 -2.37 4.38
C GLY A 100 -10.90 -3.85 4.68
N GLY A 101 -9.73 -4.25 5.19
CA GLY A 101 -9.43 -5.65 5.46
C GLY A 101 -10.17 -6.23 6.66
N VAL A 102 -10.48 -5.42 7.68
CA VAL A 102 -11.38 -5.84 8.77
C VAL A 102 -12.80 -5.99 8.26
N LEU A 103 -13.28 -5.02 7.47
CA LEU A 103 -14.61 -5.08 6.88
C LEU A 103 -14.75 -6.26 5.92
N ASP A 104 -13.70 -6.58 5.17
CA ASP A 104 -13.64 -7.71 4.25
C ASP A 104 -13.76 -9.05 4.97
N ALA A 105 -12.99 -9.23 6.05
CA ALA A 105 -13.12 -10.39 6.91
C ALA A 105 -14.54 -10.52 7.49
N CYS A 106 -15.11 -9.42 8.01
CA CYS A 106 -16.47 -9.41 8.53
C CYS A 106 -17.51 -9.74 7.44
N TRP A 107 -17.35 -9.20 6.24
CA TRP A 107 -18.22 -9.48 5.10
C TRP A 107 -18.22 -10.96 4.77
N HIS A 108 -17.04 -11.55 4.60
CA HIS A 108 -16.88 -12.96 4.27
C HIS A 108 -17.39 -13.91 5.35
N ILE A 109 -17.20 -13.56 6.63
CA ILE A 109 -17.70 -14.38 7.76
C ILE A 109 -19.23 -14.32 7.86
N LEU A 110 -19.84 -13.15 7.64
CA LEU A 110 -21.28 -12.94 7.88
C LEU A 110 -22.15 -13.27 6.65
N LEU A 111 -21.67 -12.94 5.45
CA LEU A 111 -22.45 -13.00 4.21
C LEU A 111 -21.96 -14.11 3.25
N GLY A 112 -20.81 -14.70 3.56
CA GLY A 112 -20.12 -15.65 2.69
C GLY A 112 -19.24 -14.95 1.64
N ILE A 113 -18.48 -15.75 0.91
CA ILE A 113 -17.61 -15.27 -0.17
C ILE A 113 -18.48 -14.99 -1.40
N GLU A 114 -18.59 -13.70 -1.75
CA GLU A 114 -19.08 -13.22 -3.06
C GLU A 114 -20.43 -13.75 -3.53
N ARG A 115 -21.31 -14.04 -2.57
CA ARG A 115 -22.67 -14.50 -2.88
C ARG A 115 -23.47 -13.40 -3.57
N GLY A 116 -23.68 -13.55 -4.88
CA GLY A 116 -24.53 -12.66 -5.67
C GLY A 116 -23.87 -11.35 -6.07
N ILE A 117 -22.54 -11.24 -5.96
CA ILE A 117 -21.76 -10.10 -6.44
C ILE A 117 -20.35 -10.54 -6.80
N GLU A 118 -19.84 -10.06 -7.93
CA GLU A 118 -18.45 -10.28 -8.31
C GLU A 118 -17.50 -9.58 -7.33
N ALA A 119 -16.36 -10.22 -7.03
CA ALA A 119 -15.28 -9.70 -6.19
C ALA A 119 -14.94 -8.24 -6.46
N LEU A 120 -14.80 -7.90 -7.75
CA LEU A 120 -14.39 -6.59 -8.21
C LEU A 120 -15.37 -5.47 -7.83
N TYR A 121 -16.64 -5.81 -7.61
CA TYR A 121 -17.69 -4.88 -7.20
C TYR A 121 -17.95 -4.90 -5.69
N SER A 122 -17.27 -5.78 -4.94
CA SER A 122 -17.42 -5.83 -3.49
C SER A 122 -16.93 -4.52 -2.85
N PRO A 123 -17.75 -3.86 -2.01
CA PRO A 123 -17.36 -2.60 -1.36
C PRO A 123 -16.07 -2.71 -0.54
N THR A 124 -15.81 -3.86 0.09
CA THR A 124 -14.62 -4.09 0.91
C THR A 124 -13.37 -4.20 0.05
N HIS A 125 -13.46 -4.91 -1.08
CA HIS A 125 -12.39 -5.01 -2.07
C HIS A 125 -12.05 -3.65 -2.70
N LEU A 126 -13.05 -2.80 -2.96
CA LEU A 126 -12.80 -1.44 -3.46
C LEU A 126 -12.04 -0.58 -2.43
N LEU A 127 -12.33 -0.74 -1.14
CA LEU A 127 -11.55 -0.08 -0.07
C LEU A 127 -10.11 -0.62 0.00
N LEU A 128 -9.93 -1.94 -0.08
CA LEU A 128 -8.61 -2.57 -0.15
C LEU A 128 -7.82 -2.08 -1.36
N PHE A 129 -8.44 -2.04 -2.54
CA PHE A 129 -7.83 -1.56 -3.77
C PHE A 129 -7.44 -0.07 -3.66
N LEU A 130 -8.30 0.78 -3.11
CA LEU A 130 -7.99 2.19 -2.87
C LEU A 130 -6.81 2.33 -1.91
N GLY A 131 -6.84 1.65 -0.76
CA GLY A 131 -5.77 1.67 0.22
C GLY A 131 -4.43 1.20 -0.36
N GLY A 132 -4.45 0.09 -1.08
CA GLY A 132 -3.30 -0.51 -1.75
C GLY A 132 -2.72 0.43 -2.81
N THR A 133 -3.58 1.00 -3.67
CA THR A 133 -3.18 1.98 -4.67
C THR A 133 -2.47 3.18 -4.04
N LEU A 134 -3.02 3.72 -2.94
CA LEU A 134 -2.40 4.82 -2.22
C LEU A 134 -1.04 4.42 -1.62
N ILE A 135 -0.88 3.20 -1.10
CA ILE A 135 0.41 2.71 -0.58
C ILE A 135 1.46 2.64 -1.71
N VAL A 136 1.17 1.88 -2.77
CA VAL A 136 2.15 1.53 -3.83
C VAL A 136 2.58 2.74 -4.65
N THR A 137 1.74 3.77 -4.75
CA THR A 137 2.04 4.98 -5.50
C THR A 137 2.93 5.99 -4.74
N SER A 138 3.38 5.67 -3.51
CA SER A 138 4.18 6.58 -2.67
C SER A 138 5.51 7.05 -3.29
N PRO A 139 6.36 6.15 -3.85
CA PRO A 139 7.62 6.56 -4.46
C PRO A 139 7.41 7.47 -5.68
N PHE A 140 6.38 7.21 -6.49
CA PHE A 140 6.05 8.03 -7.66
C PHE A 140 5.66 9.46 -7.27
N ARG A 141 4.91 9.62 -6.17
CA ARG A 141 4.61 10.96 -5.62
C ARG A 141 5.85 11.66 -5.07
N THR A 142 6.84 10.93 -4.58
CA THR A 142 8.12 11.53 -4.19
C THR A 142 8.80 12.11 -5.42
N VAL A 143 8.98 11.30 -6.47
CA VAL A 143 9.62 11.70 -7.73
C VAL A 143 8.92 12.91 -8.34
N TRP A 144 7.58 12.88 -8.43
CA TRP A 144 6.79 14.00 -8.96
C TRP A 144 7.01 15.31 -8.18
N ARG A 145 7.14 15.24 -6.86
CA ARG A 145 7.36 16.42 -6.01
C ARG A 145 8.79 16.94 -6.04
N GLU A 146 9.75 16.09 -6.37
CA GLU A 146 11.16 16.46 -6.42
C GLU A 146 11.60 16.99 -7.78
N LEU A 147 10.98 16.51 -8.87
CA LEU A 147 11.32 16.95 -10.23
C LEU A 147 10.66 18.29 -10.63
N GLY A 148 9.55 18.69 -9.99
CA GLY A 148 8.91 20.00 -10.19
C GLY A 148 8.15 20.17 -11.53
N ASP A 149 8.61 19.52 -12.60
CA ASP A 149 7.93 19.36 -13.89
C ASP A 149 7.41 17.93 -14.09
N SER A 150 6.50 17.71 -15.06
CA SER A 150 6.03 16.37 -15.43
C SER A 150 7.21 15.46 -15.79
N PRO A 151 7.49 14.37 -15.03
CA PRO A 151 8.62 13.51 -15.26
C PRO A 151 8.55 12.87 -16.65
N ARG A 152 9.65 12.87 -17.39
CA ARG A 152 9.79 12.04 -18.59
C ARG A 152 9.85 10.57 -18.19
N LEU A 153 9.41 9.67 -19.07
CA LEU A 153 9.40 8.22 -18.78
C LEU A 153 10.77 7.71 -18.32
N LYS A 154 11.85 8.20 -18.94
CA LYS A 154 13.24 7.90 -18.55
C LYS A 154 13.61 8.41 -17.14
N GLU A 155 13.02 9.50 -16.67
CA GLU A 155 13.28 10.04 -15.32
C GLU A 155 12.54 9.23 -14.25
N LEU A 156 11.39 8.62 -14.60
CA LEU A 156 10.76 7.61 -13.77
C LEU A 156 11.64 6.36 -13.63
N PHE A 157 12.36 5.96 -14.69
CA PHE A 157 13.33 4.85 -14.62
C PHE A 157 14.64 5.22 -13.91
N ILE A 158 15.16 6.44 -14.12
CA ILE A 158 16.39 6.92 -13.48
C ILE A 158 16.16 7.24 -11.99
N GLY A 159 14.96 7.67 -11.59
CA GLY A 159 14.60 7.77 -10.17
C GLY A 159 14.58 6.43 -9.43
N LEU A 160 14.67 5.31 -10.16
CA LEU A 160 14.64 3.93 -9.66
C LEU A 160 15.99 3.21 -9.76
N LEU A 161 16.96 3.78 -10.48
CA LEU A 161 18.29 3.19 -10.66
C LEU A 161 19.34 4.19 -10.15
N PRO A 162 20.35 3.71 -9.39
CA PRO A 162 21.30 4.56 -8.66
C PRO A 162 22.09 5.53 -9.52
#